data_AF-A0A929D7T1-F1
#
_entry.id   AF-A0A929D7T1-F1
#
_cell.length_a   1.000
_cell.length_b   1.000
_cell.length_c   1.000
_cell.angle_alpha   90.00
_cell.angle_beta   90.00
_cell.angle_gamma   90.00
#
_symmetry.space_group_name_H-M   'P 1'
#
loop_
_entity.id
_entity.type
_entity.pdbx_description
1 polymer ?
#
loop_
_entity_poly.entity_id
_entity_poly.type
_entity_poly.pdbx_seq_one_letter_code
_entity_poly.pdbx_strand_id
1 'polypeptide(L)'
;MTEYKVENIRKREGHIVPFHPEKITEAVFKALRAAGDEDRSVADHVTSQVVSILNITCRDSRVPTVEEVQDLVEKMLIESEHTAVAKAYILYREQHSKLRESRKLLEGARNMVDDYIGRLDWRVNENSNMDYSLQGLNNYVSAGIASRYWIGTIYPPEIREAHMNGDFHIHDLGILGVYCCGWDLKDLLLKGFGGVRGKVES
;
A
#
# COMPACT_ATOMS: atom_id res chain seq x y z
N MET A 1 9.00 -25.65 -27.75
CA MET A 1 9.48 -24.98 -26.52
C MET A 1 10.06 -23.65 -26.94
N THR A 2 9.35 -22.56 -26.71
CA THR A 2 9.81 -21.20 -27.02
C THR A 2 10.90 -20.85 -26.00
N GLU A 3 12.15 -20.79 -26.46
CA GLU A 3 13.31 -20.51 -25.62
C GLU A 3 13.28 -19.02 -25.22
N TYR A 4 12.98 -18.74 -23.95
CA TYR A 4 13.02 -17.39 -23.40
C TYR A 4 14.35 -17.16 -22.70
N LYS A 5 15.02 -16.04 -23.02
CA LYS A 5 16.35 -15.69 -22.48
C LYS A 5 16.30 -15.10 -21.09
N VAL A 6 15.11 -14.70 -20.62
CA VAL A 6 14.92 -14.14 -19.28
C VAL A 6 14.84 -15.26 -18.27
N GLU A 7 15.93 -15.47 -17.54
CA GLU A 7 16.01 -16.54 -16.53
C GLU A 7 15.45 -16.13 -15.17
N ASN A 8 15.50 -14.84 -14.86
CA ASN A 8 15.26 -14.32 -13.52
C ASN A 8 14.35 -13.09 -13.52
N ILE A 9 13.67 -12.88 -12.40
CA ILE A 9 12.82 -11.71 -12.14
C ILE A 9 13.07 -11.18 -10.72
N ARG A 10 13.15 -9.85 -10.59
CA ARG A 10 13.33 -9.17 -9.31
C ARG A 10 11.96 -8.91 -8.68
N LYS A 11 11.75 -9.47 -7.49
CA LYS A 11 10.57 -9.24 -6.66
C LYS A 11 10.60 -7.83 -6.05
N ARG A 12 9.45 -7.37 -5.57
CA ARG A 12 9.27 -6.05 -4.92
C ARG A 12 10.18 -5.85 -3.70
N GLU A 13 10.55 -6.93 -3.03
CA GLU A 13 11.45 -6.92 -1.87
C GLU A 13 12.93 -6.96 -2.26
N GLY A 14 13.26 -6.88 -3.55
CA GLY A 14 14.63 -6.92 -4.07
C GLY A 14 15.16 -8.32 -4.36
N HIS A 15 14.57 -9.37 -3.78
CA HIS A 15 14.95 -10.76 -4.03
C HIS A 15 14.80 -11.15 -5.51
N ILE A 16 15.78 -11.88 -6.04
CA ILE A 16 15.77 -12.40 -7.41
C ILE A 16 15.30 -13.85 -7.36
N VAL A 17 14.33 -14.20 -8.20
CA VAL A 17 13.78 -15.55 -8.32
C VAL A 17 13.71 -15.99 -9.78
N PRO A 18 13.63 -17.30 -10.07
CA PRO A 18 13.44 -17.77 -11.43
C PRO A 18 12.20 -17.18 -12.10
N PHE A 19 12.34 -16.80 -13.37
CA PHE A 19 11.24 -16.29 -14.18
C PHE A 19 10.38 -17.45 -14.70
N HIS A 20 9.07 -17.33 -14.51
CA HIS A 20 8.08 -18.33 -14.93
C HIS A 20 6.98 -17.64 -15.73
N PRO A 21 6.98 -17.75 -17.08
CA PRO A 21 5.96 -17.15 -17.93
C PRO A 21 4.53 -17.59 -17.57
N GLU A 22 4.36 -18.79 -17.04
CA GLU A 22 3.06 -19.36 -16.68
C GLU A 22 2.34 -18.51 -15.63
N LYS A 23 3.09 -17.80 -14.77
CA LYS A 23 2.53 -16.88 -13.78
C LYS A 23 1.90 -15.64 -14.44
N ILE A 24 2.43 -15.22 -15.59
CA ILE A 24 1.85 -14.13 -16.38
C ILE A 24 0.56 -14.63 -17.02
N THR A 25 0.59 -15.80 -17.67
CA THR A 25 -0.61 -16.42 -18.25
C THR A 25 -1.72 -16.55 -17.22
N GLU A 26 -1.44 -17.07 -16.02
CA GLU A 26 -2.44 -17.26 -14.99
C GLU A 26 -3.03 -15.92 -14.49
N ALA A 27 -2.20 -14.88 -14.35
CA ALA A 27 -2.65 -13.56 -13.94
C ALA A 27 -3.56 -12.91 -15.00
N VAL A 28 -3.18 -12.99 -16.28
CA VAL A 28 -3.99 -12.49 -17.40
C VAL A 28 -5.30 -13.29 -17.52
N PHE A 29 -5.23 -14.61 -17.37
CA PHE A 29 -6.42 -15.47 -17.42
C PHE A 29 -7.41 -15.18 -16.28
N LYS A 30 -6.93 -14.86 -15.08
CA LYS A 30 -7.79 -14.39 -13.99
C LYS A 30 -8.50 -13.08 -14.34
N ALA A 31 -7.80 -12.14 -14.99
CA ALA A 31 -8.39 -10.89 -15.43
C ALA A 31 -9.42 -11.10 -16.57
N LEU A 32 -9.14 -12.01 -17.51
CA LEU A 32 -10.09 -12.42 -18.55
C LEU A 32 -11.39 -12.95 -17.93
N ARG A 33 -11.29 -13.90 -17.00
CA ARG A 33 -12.49 -14.46 -16.34
C ARG A 33 -13.27 -13.41 -15.55
N ALA A 34 -12.58 -12.46 -14.93
CA ALA A 34 -13.23 -11.35 -14.23
C ALA A 34 -13.95 -10.39 -15.19
N ALA A 35 -13.49 -10.29 -16.44
CA ALA A 35 -14.14 -9.53 -17.50
C ALA A 35 -15.24 -10.31 -18.25
N GLY A 36 -15.47 -11.58 -17.89
CA GLY A 36 -16.46 -12.46 -18.53
C GLY A 36 -15.94 -13.20 -19.76
N ASP A 37 -14.62 -13.22 -19.99
CA ASP A 37 -13.97 -13.93 -21.07
C ASP A 37 -13.25 -15.19 -20.54
N GLU A 38 -13.48 -16.34 -21.15
CA GLU A 38 -12.86 -17.62 -20.77
C GLU A 38 -11.82 -18.11 -21.80
N ASP A 39 -11.53 -17.30 -22.83
CA ASP A 39 -10.56 -17.69 -23.85
C ASP A 39 -9.12 -17.57 -23.34
N ARG A 40 -8.57 -18.72 -22.94
CA ARG A 40 -7.19 -18.82 -22.48
C ARG A 40 -6.16 -18.50 -23.58
N SER A 41 -6.53 -18.62 -24.85
CA SER A 41 -5.62 -18.34 -25.97
C SER A 41 -5.15 -16.88 -25.97
N VAL A 42 -6.02 -15.95 -25.54
CA VAL A 42 -5.68 -14.54 -25.36
C VAL A 42 -4.59 -14.36 -24.30
N ALA A 43 -4.69 -15.06 -23.16
CA ALA A 43 -3.67 -15.01 -22.11
C ALA A 43 -2.31 -15.56 -22.59
N ASP A 44 -2.33 -16.64 -23.36
CA ASP A 44 -1.11 -17.23 -23.93
C ASP A 44 -0.47 -16.32 -24.99
N HIS A 45 -1.29 -15.64 -25.80
CA HIS A 45 -0.83 -14.68 -26.79
C HIS A 45 -0.17 -13.46 -26.14
N VAL A 46 -0.85 -12.83 -25.17
CA VAL A 46 -0.32 -11.69 -24.41
C VAL A 46 0.98 -12.08 -23.69
N THR A 47 1.02 -13.25 -23.07
CA THR A 47 2.23 -13.74 -22.40
C THR A 47 3.38 -13.91 -23.38
N SER A 48 3.12 -14.45 -24.57
CA SER A 48 4.14 -14.62 -25.62
C SER A 48 4.69 -13.28 -26.11
N GLN A 49 3.83 -12.26 -26.27
CA GLN A 49 4.24 -10.90 -26.62
C GLN A 49 5.11 -10.26 -25.52
N VAL A 50 4.67 -10.37 -24.26
CA VAL A 50 5.40 -9.86 -23.09
C VAL A 50 6.79 -10.49 -23.01
N VAL A 51 6.88 -11.82 -23.12
CA VAL A 51 8.17 -12.54 -23.12
C VAL A 51 9.05 -12.13 -24.29
N SER A 52 8.47 -11.93 -25.48
CA SER A 52 9.22 -11.48 -26.66
C SER A 52 9.82 -10.10 -26.46
N ILE A 53 9.07 -9.16 -25.87
CA ILE A 53 9.55 -7.80 -25.58
C ILE A 53 10.63 -7.85 -24.50
N LEU A 54 10.43 -8.62 -23.42
CA LEU A 54 11.43 -8.79 -22.36
C LEU A 54 12.75 -9.37 -22.91
N ASN A 55 12.69 -10.33 -23.84
CA ASN A 55 13.88 -10.87 -24.50
C ASN A 55 14.67 -9.82 -25.31
N ILE A 56 14.01 -8.74 -25.74
CA ILE A 56 14.65 -7.64 -26.49
C ILE A 56 15.16 -6.56 -25.53
N THR A 57 14.39 -6.20 -24.52
CA THR A 57 14.70 -5.09 -23.60
C THR A 57 15.67 -5.47 -22.48
N CYS A 58 15.73 -6.75 -22.11
CA CYS A 58 16.61 -7.28 -21.08
C CYS A 58 17.90 -7.90 -21.65
N ARG A 59 18.38 -7.37 -22.79
CA ARG A 59 19.73 -7.67 -23.30
C ARG A 59 20.74 -7.16 -22.25
N ASP A 60 21.85 -7.89 -22.09
CA ASP A 60 22.95 -7.59 -21.13
C ASP A 60 22.70 -7.96 -19.66
N SER A 61 22.04 -9.09 -19.38
CA SER A 61 21.84 -9.62 -18.01
C SER A 61 21.02 -8.71 -17.08
N ARG A 62 20.26 -7.76 -17.63
CA ARG A 62 19.31 -6.96 -16.87
C ARG A 62 18.16 -7.86 -16.40
N VAL A 63 17.92 -7.88 -15.09
CA VAL A 63 16.79 -8.61 -14.49
C VAL A 63 15.57 -7.68 -14.43
N PRO A 64 14.46 -8.00 -15.10
CA PRO A 64 13.24 -7.20 -15.02
C PRO A 64 12.62 -7.29 -13.62
N THR A 65 11.95 -6.22 -13.22
CA THR A 65 11.17 -6.15 -11.99
C THR A 65 9.74 -6.63 -12.22
N VAL A 66 9.06 -7.04 -11.14
CA VAL A 66 7.63 -7.40 -11.20
C VAL A 66 6.78 -6.25 -11.75
N GLU A 67 7.07 -4.99 -11.42
CA GLU A 67 6.29 -3.85 -11.93
C GLU A 67 6.49 -3.65 -13.43
N GLU A 68 7.73 -3.71 -13.94
CA GLU A 68 7.99 -3.62 -15.38
C GLU A 68 7.25 -4.70 -16.19
N VAL A 69 7.18 -5.93 -15.67
CA VAL A 69 6.41 -7.01 -16.30
C VAL A 69 4.91 -6.71 -16.26
N GLN A 70 4.40 -6.17 -15.15
CA GLN A 70 2.98 -5.82 -15.03
C GLN A 70 2.59 -4.67 -15.96
N ASP A 71 3.41 -3.63 -16.06
CA ASP A 71 3.20 -2.49 -16.97
C ASP A 71 3.20 -2.95 -18.44
N LEU A 72 4.06 -3.92 -18.77
CA LEU A 72 4.12 -4.50 -20.10
C LEU A 72 2.87 -5.33 -20.42
N VAL A 73 2.35 -6.10 -19.46
CA VAL A 73 1.09 -6.84 -19.62
C VAL A 73 -0.08 -5.88 -19.87
N GLU A 74 -0.18 -4.80 -19.10
CA GLU A 74 -1.21 -3.77 -19.27
C GLU A 74 -1.13 -3.13 -20.65
N LYS A 75 0.07 -2.77 -21.08
CA LYS A 75 0.32 -2.23 -22.41
C LYS A 75 -0.14 -3.19 -23.52
N MET A 76 0.24 -4.48 -23.42
CA MET A 76 -0.15 -5.46 -24.43
C MET A 76 -1.66 -5.70 -24.50
N LEU A 77 -2.35 -5.70 -23.36
CA LEU A 77 -3.81 -5.84 -23.32
C LEU A 77 -4.52 -4.64 -23.97
N ILE A 78 -3.99 -3.43 -23.80
CA ILE A 78 -4.53 -2.21 -24.43
C ILE A 78 -4.26 -2.22 -25.94
N GLU A 79 -3.02 -2.53 -26.36
CA GLU A 79 -2.63 -2.55 -27.77
C GLU A 79 -3.33 -3.65 -28.57
N SER A 80 -3.74 -4.74 -27.91
CA SER A 80 -4.50 -5.84 -28.52
C SER A 80 -6.03 -5.61 -28.49
N GLU A 81 -6.49 -4.39 -28.24
CA GLU A 81 -7.91 -4.00 -28.16
C GLU A 81 -8.73 -4.72 -27.06
N HIS A 82 -8.09 -5.41 -26.12
CA HIS A 82 -8.73 -6.07 -24.97
C HIS A 82 -8.93 -5.10 -23.79
N THR A 83 -9.49 -3.92 -24.04
CA THR A 83 -9.59 -2.81 -23.07
C THR A 83 -10.36 -3.19 -21.80
N ALA A 84 -11.42 -4.01 -21.92
CA ALA A 84 -12.18 -4.48 -20.76
C ALA A 84 -11.32 -5.36 -19.82
N VAL A 85 -10.49 -6.22 -20.40
CA VAL A 85 -9.56 -7.11 -19.70
C VAL A 85 -8.42 -6.31 -19.08
N ALA A 86 -7.87 -5.34 -19.81
CA ALA A 86 -6.86 -4.42 -19.30
C ALA A 86 -7.36 -3.70 -18.04
N LYS A 87 -8.59 -3.18 -18.08
CA LYS A 87 -9.22 -2.52 -16.92
C LYS A 87 -9.38 -3.48 -15.75
N ALA A 88 -9.86 -4.70 -15.98
CA ALA A 88 -10.00 -5.71 -14.93
C ALA A 88 -8.64 -6.06 -14.30
N TYR A 89 -7.59 -6.19 -15.12
CA TYR A 89 -6.22 -6.46 -14.68
C TYR A 89 -5.65 -5.32 -13.84
N ILE A 90 -5.80 -4.07 -14.27
CA ILE A 90 -5.35 -2.87 -13.54
C ILE A 90 -6.04 -2.79 -12.17
N LEU A 91 -7.36 -2.96 -12.13
CA LEU A 91 -8.12 -2.93 -10.88
C LEU A 91 -7.71 -4.05 -9.93
N TYR A 92 -7.47 -5.26 -10.46
CA TYR A 92 -6.98 -6.38 -9.68
C TYR A 92 -5.58 -6.12 -9.10
N ARG A 93 -4.66 -5.56 -9.89
CA ARG A 93 -3.31 -5.16 -9.45
C ARG A 93 -3.39 -4.15 -8.30
N GLU A 94 -4.24 -3.14 -8.44
CA GLU A 94 -4.46 -2.09 -7.44
C GLU A 94 -5.06 -2.65 -6.14
N GLN A 95 -6.09 -3.49 -6.24
CA GLN A 95 -6.70 -4.15 -5.08
C GLN A 95 -5.67 -5.01 -4.32
N HIS A 96 -4.86 -5.78 -5.04
CA HIS A 96 -3.78 -6.55 -4.45
C HIS A 96 -2.68 -5.68 -3.85
N SER A 97 -2.44 -4.48 -4.38
CA SER A 97 -1.54 -3.50 -3.78
C SER A 97 -2.06 -3.05 -2.42
N LYS A 98 -3.32 -2.62 -2.35
CA LYS A 98 -3.99 -2.21 -1.10
C LYS A 98 -4.01 -3.33 -0.06
N LEU A 99 -4.25 -4.58 -0.46
CA LEU A 99 -4.20 -5.73 0.45
C LEU A 99 -2.80 -5.94 1.05
N ARG A 100 -1.74 -5.75 0.26
CA ARG A 100 -0.36 -5.84 0.76
C ARG A 100 -0.04 -4.71 1.73
N GLU A 101 -0.46 -3.49 1.42
CA GLU A 101 -0.28 -2.36 2.33
C GLU A 101 -1.03 -2.55 3.64
N SER A 102 -2.28 -3.01 3.59
CA SER A 102 -3.07 -3.34 4.78
C SER A 102 -2.41 -4.44 5.61
N ARG A 103 -1.88 -5.49 4.98
CA ARG A 103 -1.14 -6.55 5.69
C ARG A 103 0.13 -6.00 6.36
N LYS A 104 0.90 -5.15 5.67
CA LYS A 104 2.08 -4.49 6.27
C LYS A 104 1.70 -3.62 7.46
N LEU A 105 0.56 -2.94 7.39
CA LEU A 105 0.06 -2.12 8.50
C LEU A 105 -0.32 -2.99 9.71
N LEU A 106 -0.98 -4.12 9.50
CA LEU A 106 -1.31 -5.10 10.56
C LEU A 106 -0.08 -5.75 11.18
N GLU A 107 0.88 -6.18 10.37
CA GLU A 107 2.15 -6.74 10.86
C GLU A 107 2.95 -5.68 11.62
N GLY A 108 2.95 -4.44 11.13
CA GLY A 108 3.48 -3.28 11.83
C GLY A 108 2.82 -3.06 13.19
N ALA A 109 1.50 -3.23 13.31
CA ALA A 109 0.79 -3.07 14.58
C ALA A 109 1.18 -4.15 15.61
N ARG A 110 1.43 -5.40 15.18
CA ARG A 110 1.97 -6.43 16.09
C ARG A 110 3.35 -6.05 16.59
N ASN A 111 4.24 -5.66 15.68
CA ASN A 111 5.60 -5.27 16.02
C ASN A 111 5.61 -4.03 16.94
N MET A 112 4.69 -3.08 16.76
CA MET A 112 4.55 -1.92 17.66
C MET A 112 4.29 -2.33 19.11
N VAL A 113 3.50 -3.38 19.35
CA VAL A 113 3.26 -3.86 20.72
C VAL A 113 4.55 -4.41 21.32
N ASP A 114 5.28 -5.23 20.56
CA ASP A 114 6.57 -5.79 20.99
C ASP A 114 7.61 -4.69 21.21
N ASP A 115 7.70 -3.71 20.31
CA ASP A 115 8.61 -2.56 20.37
C ASP A 115 8.32 -1.68 21.59
N TYR A 116 7.04 -1.42 21.89
CA TYR A 116 6.65 -0.64 23.07
C TYR A 116 7.02 -1.38 24.35
N ILE A 117 6.65 -2.66 24.47
CA ILE A 117 6.95 -3.50 25.65
C ILE A 117 8.46 -3.59 25.87
N GLY A 118 9.22 -3.77 24.79
CA GLY A 118 10.68 -3.84 24.82
C GLY A 118 11.38 -2.48 24.97
N ARG A 119 10.64 -1.36 24.89
CA ARG A 119 11.19 0.01 24.84
C ARG A 119 12.24 0.20 23.73
N LEU A 120 12.02 -0.44 22.59
CA LEU A 120 12.95 -0.47 21.46
C LEU A 120 12.77 0.71 20.50
N ASP A 121 11.65 1.43 20.62
CA ASP A 121 11.35 2.64 19.84
C ASP A 121 11.49 3.90 20.72
N TRP A 122 12.23 4.90 20.23
CA TRP A 122 12.37 6.19 20.91
C TRP A 122 11.02 6.92 21.08
N ARG A 123 10.06 6.64 20.19
CA ARG A 123 8.70 7.21 20.23
C ARG A 123 7.91 6.85 21.48
N VAL A 124 8.35 5.83 22.23
CA VAL A 124 7.83 5.55 23.58
C VAL A 124 8.01 6.76 24.50
N ASN A 125 9.04 7.59 24.26
CA ASN A 125 9.35 8.80 25.04
C ASN A 125 8.97 10.11 24.31
N GLU A 126 8.32 10.05 23.15
CA GLU A 126 7.96 11.26 22.38
C GLU A 126 6.87 12.08 23.07
N ASN A 127 5.93 11.40 23.76
CA ASN A 127 4.89 12.06 24.51
C ASN A 127 5.33 12.29 25.97
N SER A 128 5.78 13.50 26.27
CA SER A 128 6.23 13.89 27.62
C SER A 128 5.14 13.80 28.70
N ASN A 129 3.86 13.73 28.31
CA ASN A 129 2.74 13.59 29.24
C ASN A 129 2.38 12.12 29.53
N MET A 130 3.06 11.14 28.92
CA MET A 130 2.77 9.72 29.12
C MET A 130 4.02 8.92 29.45
N ASP A 131 3.93 8.14 30.52
CA ASP A 131 4.95 7.16 30.91
C ASP A 131 4.56 5.74 30.44
N TYR A 132 5.51 4.81 30.53
CA TYR A 132 5.31 3.40 30.22
C TYR A 132 4.16 2.80 31.01
N SER A 133 3.05 2.54 30.33
CA SER A 133 1.80 2.12 30.94
C SER A 133 0.90 1.45 29.91
N LEU A 134 -0.14 0.74 30.36
CA LEU A 134 -1.13 0.16 29.46
C LEU A 134 -1.85 1.22 28.63
N GLN A 135 -2.13 2.39 29.21
CA GLN A 135 -2.72 3.51 28.48
C GLN A 135 -1.75 4.08 27.45
N GLY A 136 -0.47 4.21 27.81
CA GLY A 136 0.60 4.61 26.90
C GLY A 136 0.76 3.64 25.74
N LEU A 137 0.68 2.33 25.98
CA LEU A 137 0.70 1.30 24.93
C LEU A 137 -0.47 1.48 23.96
N ASN A 138 -1.69 1.62 24.49
CA ASN A 138 -2.88 1.77 23.64
C ASN A 138 -2.80 3.03 22.77
N ASN A 139 -2.31 4.14 23.35
CA ASN A 139 -2.09 5.37 22.62
C ASN A 139 -0.96 5.24 21.59
N TYR A 140 0.16 4.59 21.93
CA TYR A 140 1.28 4.36 21.02
C TYR A 140 0.85 3.56 19.78
N VAL A 141 0.14 2.45 19.99
CA VAL A 141 -0.39 1.62 18.88
C VAL A 141 -1.40 2.42 18.05
N SER A 142 -2.34 3.11 18.70
CA SER A 142 -3.36 3.89 18.00
C SER A 142 -2.75 5.04 17.18
N ALA A 143 -1.79 5.76 17.76
CA ALA A 143 -1.06 6.84 17.10
C ALA A 143 -0.20 6.32 15.94
N GLY A 144 0.47 5.18 16.11
CA GLY A 144 1.24 4.54 15.06
C GLY A 144 0.38 4.12 13.86
N ILE A 145 -0.81 3.58 14.12
CA ILE A 145 -1.80 3.24 13.06
C ILE A 145 -2.31 4.50 12.36
N ALA A 146 -2.73 5.52 13.13
CA ALA A 146 -3.22 6.78 12.58
C ALA A 146 -2.15 7.48 11.72
N SER A 147 -0.91 7.50 12.18
CA SER A 147 0.21 8.12 11.45
C SER A 147 0.47 7.42 10.12
N ARG A 148 0.47 6.08 10.10
CA ARG A 148 0.60 5.31 8.85
C ARG A 148 -0.56 5.53 7.90
N TYR A 149 -1.77 5.72 8.41
CA TYR A 149 -2.93 6.03 7.57
C TYR A 149 -2.81 7.43 6.94
N TRP A 150 -2.44 8.45 7.72
CA TRP A 150 -2.18 9.79 7.19
C TRP A 150 -1.14 9.75 6.07
N ILE A 151 0.04 9.20 6.37
CA ILE A 151 1.19 9.22 5.46
C ILE A 151 1.02 8.25 4.28
N GLY A 152 0.41 7.10 4.52
CA GLY A 152 0.24 6.06 3.50
C GLY A 152 -0.99 6.24 2.61
N THR A 153 -2.04 6.88 3.11
CA THR A 153 -3.34 6.92 2.42
C THR A 153 -3.84 8.33 2.10
N ILE A 154 -3.62 9.30 2.98
CA ILE A 154 -4.19 10.64 2.82
C ILE A 154 -3.22 11.61 2.14
N TYR A 155 -1.97 11.63 2.58
CA TYR A 155 -0.96 12.51 2.00
C TYR A 155 -0.48 12.01 0.64
N PRO A 156 -0.23 12.93 -0.32
CA PRO A 156 0.42 12.59 -1.57
C PRO A 156 1.81 11.96 -1.37
N PRO A 157 2.28 11.11 -2.30
CA PRO A 157 3.58 10.48 -2.21
C PRO A 157 4.72 11.46 -1.96
N GLU A 158 4.70 12.64 -2.59
CA GLU A 158 5.78 13.63 -2.48
C GLU A 158 5.89 14.17 -1.04
N ILE A 159 4.76 14.34 -0.36
CA ILE A 159 4.69 14.78 1.04
C ILE A 159 5.15 13.66 1.99
N ARG A 160 4.74 12.42 1.72
CA ARG A 160 5.22 11.25 2.47
C ARG A 160 6.74 11.14 2.37
N GLU A 161 7.30 11.14 1.18
CA GLU A 161 8.74 10.94 1.00
C GLU A 161 9.54 12.06 1.68
N ALA A 162 9.11 13.32 1.54
CA ALA A 162 9.75 14.44 2.20
C ALA A 162 9.70 14.33 3.74
N HIS A 163 8.58 13.88 4.30
CA HIS A 163 8.48 13.61 5.74
C HIS A 163 9.40 12.47 6.19
N MET A 164 9.43 11.37 5.43
CA MET A 164 10.20 10.17 5.76
C MET A 164 11.71 10.38 5.62
N ASN A 165 12.14 11.23 4.67
CA ASN A 165 13.54 11.60 4.46
C ASN A 165 14.02 12.69 5.44
N GLY A 166 13.12 13.29 6.21
CA GLY A 166 13.44 14.35 7.16
C GLY A 166 13.61 15.73 6.53
N ASP A 167 13.13 15.94 5.30
CA ASP A 167 13.12 17.25 4.65
C ASP A 167 12.21 18.23 5.39
N PHE A 168 11.12 17.73 5.98
CA PHE A 168 10.33 18.41 7.02
C PHE A 168 9.64 17.41 7.94
N HIS A 169 9.11 17.89 9.07
CA HIS A 169 8.38 17.07 10.03
C HIS A 169 6.91 17.48 10.10
N ILE A 170 6.00 16.53 9.90
CA ILE A 170 4.55 16.73 10.10
C ILE A 170 4.23 16.35 11.53
N HIS A 171 3.76 17.32 12.30
CA HIS A 171 3.38 17.13 13.69
C HIS A 171 2.01 16.44 13.83
N ASP A 172 1.83 15.76 14.97
CA ASP A 172 0.53 15.25 15.47
C ASP A 172 -0.22 14.27 14.57
N LEU A 173 0.53 13.49 13.79
CA LEU A 173 0.00 12.38 12.98
C LEU A 173 -0.68 11.27 13.80
N GLY A 174 -0.57 11.28 15.12
CA GLY A 174 -1.17 10.27 16.00
C GLY A 174 -2.70 10.37 16.14
N ILE A 175 -3.33 11.44 15.65
CA ILE A 175 -4.76 11.68 15.81
C ILE A 175 -5.39 11.93 14.43
N LEU A 176 -6.52 11.27 14.15
CA LEU A 176 -7.35 11.55 12.97
C LEU A 176 -8.31 12.72 13.26
N GLY A 177 -7.75 13.91 13.44
CA GLY A 177 -8.52 15.07 13.86
C GLY A 177 -7.75 16.39 13.72
N VAL A 178 -8.35 17.45 14.24
CA VAL A 178 -7.70 18.76 14.30
C VAL A 178 -6.58 18.75 15.35
N TYR A 179 -5.53 19.54 15.10
CA TYR A 179 -4.41 19.67 16.03
C TYR A 179 -4.86 20.17 17.42
N CYS A 180 -5.59 21.28 17.43
CA CYS A 180 -6.06 21.90 18.66
C CYS A 180 -7.34 22.69 18.40
N CYS A 181 -8.14 22.90 19.44
CA CYS A 181 -9.25 23.83 19.45
C CYS A 181 -9.32 24.58 20.79
N GLY A 182 -9.69 25.86 20.72
CA GLY A 182 -10.09 26.65 21.88
C GLY A 182 -11.61 26.60 22.05
N TRP A 183 -12.07 26.68 23.29
CA TRP A 183 -13.49 26.65 23.63
C TRP A 183 -13.92 28.00 24.21
N ASP A 184 -15.06 28.54 23.78
CA ASP A 184 -15.64 29.74 24.37
C ASP A 184 -16.25 29.40 25.74
N LEU A 185 -15.59 29.87 26.81
CA LEU A 185 -16.03 29.64 28.18
C LEU A 185 -17.42 30.24 28.46
N LYS A 186 -17.76 31.38 27.85
CA LYS A 186 -19.09 31.99 28.00
C LYS A 186 -20.15 31.10 27.37
N ASP A 187 -19.89 30.55 26.18
CA ASP A 187 -20.83 29.66 25.52
C ASP A 187 -21.06 28.38 26.33
N LEU A 188 -19.98 27.78 26.84
CA LEU A 188 -20.03 26.62 27.73
C LEU A 188 -20.86 26.90 29.00
N LEU A 189 -20.69 28.07 29.62
CA LEU A 189 -21.43 28.44 30.83
C LEU A 189 -22.91 28.74 30.57
N LEU A 190 -23.26 29.25 29.39
CA LEU A 190 -24.65 29.61 29.05
C LEU A 190 -25.45 28.44 28.48
N LYS A 191 -24.80 27.55 27.73
CA LYS A 191 -25.46 26.46 27.00
C LYS A 191 -25.14 25.07 27.56
N GLY A 192 -24.19 24.96 28.49
CA GLY A 192 -23.75 23.68 29.02
C GLY A 192 -23.01 22.82 27.99
N PHE A 193 -22.90 21.53 28.29
CA PHE A 193 -22.33 20.52 27.40
C PHE A 193 -23.43 19.97 26.48
N GLY A 194 -23.29 20.14 25.16
CA GLY A 194 -24.24 19.60 24.19
C GLY A 194 -23.72 19.62 22.74
N GLY A 195 -24.60 19.29 21.80
CA GLY A 195 -24.30 19.30 20.36
C GLY A 195 -23.74 17.98 19.82
N VAL A 196 -23.75 16.90 20.61
CA VAL A 196 -23.26 15.59 20.20
C VAL A 196 -24.35 14.54 20.38
N ARG A 197 -24.99 14.20 19.25
CA ARG A 197 -26.07 13.22 19.21
C ARG A 197 -25.66 11.91 19.89
N GLY A 198 -26.49 11.44 20.83
CA GLY A 198 -26.28 10.18 21.54
C GLY A 198 -25.36 10.27 22.76
N LYS A 199 -25.00 11.48 23.20
CA LYS A 199 -24.35 11.73 24.49
C LYS A 199 -25.33 12.43 25.44
N VAL A 200 -25.07 12.31 26.75
CA VAL A 200 -25.81 13.07 27.76
C VAL A 200 -25.46 14.56 27.57
N GLU A 201 -26.48 15.41 27.56
CA GLU A 201 -26.37 16.86 27.40
C GLU A 201 -26.99 17.56 28.62
N SER A 202 -26.54 18.78 28.92
CA SER A 202 -26.97 19.60 30.08
C SER A 202 -27.77 20.82 29.68
#